data_AF-A0AAV5ZEP4-F1
#
_entry.id   AF-A0AAV5ZEP4-F1
#
_cell.length_a   1.000
_cell.length_b   1.000
_cell.length_c   1.000
_cell.angle_alpha   90.00
_cell.angle_beta   90.00
_cell.angle_gamma   90.00
#
_symmetry.space_group_name_H-M   'P 1'
#
loop_
_entity.id
_entity.type
_entity.pdbx_description
1 polymer ?
#
loop_
_entity_poly.entity_id
_entity_poly.type
_entity_poly.pdbx_seq_one_letter_code
_entity_poly.pdbx_strand_id
1 'polypeptide(L)'
;MIMDNVEFDREPPANLTTMVMAFGGWIDAGRAATGALRHLVRDLRAARLARIDPEEFFVFTQERPEVRSRPDGGRDIQWPRSEFFAW
;
A
#
# COMPACT_ATOMS: atom_id res chain seq x y z
N MET A 1 12.78 17.11 14.54
CA MET A 1 12.59 15.78 13.91
C MET A 1 11.49 15.94 12.89
N ILE A 2 11.87 16.00 11.62
CA ILE A 2 10.95 16.23 10.50
C ILE A 2 10.29 14.89 10.18
N MET A 3 8.96 14.87 10.11
CA MET A 3 8.16 13.70 9.72
C MET A 3 8.12 13.62 8.18
N ASP A 4 9.18 13.10 7.56
CA ASP A 4 9.33 12.99 6.09
C ASP A 4 9.16 11.56 5.55
N ASN A 5 8.37 10.71 6.22
CA ASN A 5 8.27 9.30 5.81
C ASN A 5 7.15 9.05 4.78
N VAL A 6 6.48 10.10 4.28
CA VAL A 6 5.41 9.98 3.28
C VAL A 6 5.87 10.62 1.97
N GLU A 7 5.97 9.81 0.94
CA GLU A 7 6.28 10.25 -0.41
C GLU A 7 4.98 10.43 -1.21
N PHE A 8 4.74 11.65 -1.70
CA PHE A 8 3.58 11.97 -2.52
C PHE A 8 3.93 11.86 -4.01
N ASP A 9 3.13 11.08 -4.74
CA ASP A 9 3.20 10.98 -6.20
C ASP A 9 2.57 12.23 -6.87
N ARG A 10 1.67 12.92 -6.16
CA ARG A 10 0.96 14.13 -6.59
C ARG A 10 0.41 14.91 -5.40
N GLU A 11 0.04 16.17 -5.62
CA GLU A 11 -0.61 16.99 -4.60
C GLU A 11 -1.99 16.41 -4.21
N PRO A 12 -2.29 16.25 -2.90
CA PRO A 12 -3.61 15.83 -2.44
C PRO A 12 -4.72 16.82 -2.83
N PRO A 13 -5.86 16.35 -3.37
CA PRO A 13 -7.02 17.21 -3.57
C PRO A 13 -7.53 17.77 -2.24
N ALA A 14 -7.85 19.07 -2.21
CA ALA A 14 -8.35 19.73 -1.00
C ALA A 14 -9.76 19.28 -0.56
N ASN A 15 -10.47 18.53 -1.41
CA ASN A 15 -11.87 18.12 -1.21
C ASN A 15 -12.03 16.64 -0.79
N LEU A 16 -10.97 15.98 -0.29
CA LEU A 16 -11.08 14.64 0.27
C LEU A 16 -11.75 14.67 1.64
N THR A 17 -13.01 14.27 1.72
CA THR A 17 -13.80 14.30 2.98
C THR A 17 -13.86 12.96 3.70
N THR A 18 -13.40 11.88 3.06
CA THR A 18 -13.55 10.52 3.59
C THR A 18 -12.33 9.69 3.26
N MET A 19 -11.83 8.96 4.26
CA MET A 19 -10.72 8.02 4.13
C MET A 19 -11.18 6.65 4.60
N VAL A 20 -10.96 5.63 3.77
CA VAL A 20 -11.19 4.22 4.12
C VAL A 20 -9.83 3.57 4.29
N MET A 21 -9.60 2.92 5.43
CA MET A 21 -8.34 2.25 5.74
C MET A 21 -8.56 0.75 5.94
N ALA A 22 -7.62 -0.05 5.46
CA ALA A 22 -7.55 -1.48 5.73
C ALA A 22 -6.10 -1.85 6.02
N PHE A 23 -5.87 -2.55 7.12
CA PHE A 23 -4.54 -3.01 7.52
C PHE A 23 -4.45 -4.52 7.34
N GLY A 24 -3.32 -4.99 6.83
CA GLY A 24 -3.02 -6.42 6.77
C GLY A 24 -2.61 -7.00 8.13
N GLY A 25 -2.39 -8.30 8.18
CA GLY A 25 -1.92 -8.99 9.37
C GLY A 25 -3.06 -9.50 10.26
N TRP A 26 -2.90 -9.34 11.57
CA TRP A 26 -3.76 -9.99 12.58
C TRP A 26 -5.26 -9.67 12.43
N ILE A 27 -5.60 -8.44 12.02
CA ILE A 27 -7.00 -8.00 11.89
C ILE A 27 -7.66 -8.35 10.54
N ASP A 28 -6.94 -9.01 9.63
CA ASP A 28 -7.36 -9.21 8.23
C ASP A 28 -7.56 -10.68 7.88
N ALA A 29 -8.38 -11.37 8.68
CA ALA A 29 -8.71 -12.77 8.47
C ALA A 29 -9.29 -12.99 7.06
N GLY A 30 -8.72 -13.95 6.32
CA GLY A 30 -9.12 -14.24 4.94
C GLY A 30 -8.89 -13.09 3.95
N ARG A 31 -8.08 -12.09 4.32
CA ARG A 31 -7.90 -10.85 3.55
C ARG A 31 -9.19 -10.09 3.31
N ALA A 32 -10.15 -10.16 4.24
CA ALA A 32 -11.46 -9.52 4.08
C ALA A 32 -11.36 -7.99 3.93
N ALA A 33 -10.61 -7.33 4.83
CA ALA A 33 -10.47 -5.88 4.82
C ALA A 33 -9.58 -5.41 3.67
N THR A 34 -8.37 -5.98 3.55
CA THR A 34 -7.45 -5.54 2.48
C THR A 34 -7.93 -5.97 1.10
N GLY A 35 -8.67 -7.09 1.00
CA GLY A 35 -9.33 -7.52 -0.23
C GLY A 35 -10.45 -6.56 -0.66
N ALA A 36 -11.31 -6.15 0.27
CA ALA A 36 -12.36 -5.16 0.00
C ALA A 36 -11.76 -3.81 -0.43
N LEU A 37 -10.71 -3.32 0.24
CA LEU A 37 -10.06 -2.06 -0.15
C LEU A 37 -9.41 -2.17 -1.54
N ARG A 38 -8.72 -3.28 -1.85
CA ARG A 38 -8.16 -3.51 -3.20
C ARG A 38 -9.24 -3.56 -4.28
N HIS A 39 -10.40 -4.13 -3.95
CA HIS A 39 -11.56 -4.15 -4.84
C HIS A 39 -12.05 -2.72 -5.12
N LEU A 40 -12.22 -1.89 -4.08
CA LEU A 40 -12.63 -0.49 -4.23
C LEU A 40 -11.63 0.33 -5.07
N VAL A 41 -10.33 0.20 -4.81
CA VAL A 41 -9.28 0.89 -5.57
C VAL A 41 -9.40 0.58 -7.07
N ARG A 42 -9.61 -0.69 -7.42
CA ARG A 42 -9.78 -1.12 -8.81
C ARG A 42 -11.06 -0.59 -9.43
N ASP A 43 -12.19 -0.74 -8.74
CA ASP A 43 -13.51 -0.42 -9.28
C ASP A 43 -13.73 1.09 -9.43
N LEU A 44 -13.21 1.89 -8.49
CA LEU A 44 -13.22 3.36 -8.57
C LEU A 44 -12.14 3.91 -9.50
N ARG A 45 -11.24 3.05 -10.01
CA ARG A 45 -10.04 3.45 -10.77
C ARG A 45 -9.19 4.46 -9.99
N ALA A 46 -9.13 4.29 -8.67
CA ALA A 46 -8.39 5.16 -7.79
C ALA A 46 -6.89 5.07 -8.13
N ALA A 47 -6.25 6.23 -8.22
CA ALA A 47 -4.85 6.32 -8.57
C ALA A 47 -4.01 6.59 -7.32
N ARG A 48 -2.78 6.05 -7.27
CA ARG A 48 -1.91 6.22 -6.10
C ARG A 48 -1.59 7.71 -5.89
N LEU A 49 -1.77 8.15 -4.66
CA LEU A 49 -1.55 9.51 -4.19
C LEU A 49 -0.21 9.60 -3.46
N ALA A 50 0.08 8.64 -2.59
CA ALA A 50 1.27 8.63 -1.77
C ALA A 50 1.61 7.23 -1.28
N ARG A 51 2.82 7.06 -0.74
CA ARG A 51 3.26 5.87 -0.02
C ARG A 51 4.03 6.26 1.25
N ILE A 52 3.98 5.40 2.25
CA ILE A 52 4.86 5.52 3.42
C ILE A 52 6.14 4.73 3.12
N ASP A 53 7.30 5.31 3.39
CA ASP A 53 8.58 4.60 3.38
C ASP A 53 8.51 3.43 4.38
N PRO A 54 8.64 2.16 3.93
CA PRO A 54 8.47 1.03 4.82
C PRO A 54 9.62 0.83 5.82
N GLU A 55 10.80 1.44 5.63
CA GLU A 55 12.00 1.15 6.42
C GLU A 55 11.80 1.36 7.94
N GLU A 56 11.08 2.41 8.31
CA GLU A 56 10.82 2.76 9.72
C GLU A 56 9.59 2.03 10.32
N PHE A 57 8.78 1.35 9.49
CA PHE A 57 7.47 0.81 9.93
C PHE A 57 7.30 -0.69 9.76
N PHE A 58 8.19 -1.35 9.02
CA PHE A 58 8.13 -2.80 8.81
C PHE A 58 9.38 -3.48 9.34
N VAL A 59 9.17 -4.53 10.13
CA VAL A 59 10.23 -5.49 10.46
C VAL A 59 10.28 -6.53 9.34
N PHE A 60 11.15 -6.34 8.34
CA PHE A 60 11.19 -7.19 7.14
C PHE A 60 11.53 -8.66 7.38
N THR A 61 12.02 -9.01 8.58
CA THR A 61 12.23 -10.41 8.98
C THR A 61 10.93 -11.10 9.41
N GLN A 62 9.91 -10.32 9.80
CA GLN A 62 8.56 -10.76 10.13
C GLN A 62 7.63 -10.64 8.91
N GLU A 63 7.54 -9.43 8.35
CA GLU A 63 6.77 -9.15 7.14
C GLU A 63 7.70 -9.20 5.92
N ARG A 64 7.86 -10.40 5.37
CA ARG A 64 8.83 -10.68 4.31
C ARG A 64 8.36 -10.18 2.94
N PRO A 65 9.26 -9.65 2.10
CA PRO A 65 8.94 -9.36 0.71
C PRO A 65 8.51 -10.61 -0.06
N GLU A 66 7.52 -10.46 -0.93
CA GLU A 66 7.12 -11.52 -1.86
C GLU A 66 8.01 -11.49 -3.10
N VAL A 67 8.58 -12.63 -3.48
CA VAL A 67 9.35 -12.78 -4.72
C VAL A 67 8.46 -13.41 -5.79
N ARG A 68 8.39 -12.77 -6.96
CA ARG A 68 7.70 -13.30 -8.14
C ARG A 68 8.70 -13.58 -9.25
N SER A 69 8.65 -14.78 -9.83
CA SER A 69 9.46 -15.13 -10.99
C SER A 69 8.88 -14.51 -12.25
N ARG A 70 9.74 -13.93 -13.08
CA ARG A 70 9.39 -13.45 -14.42
C ARG A 70 9.60 -14.56 -15.47
N PRO A 71 8.88 -14.49 -16.61
CA PRO A 71 9.06 -15.43 -17.71
C PRO A 71 10.46 -15.43 -18.35
N ASP A 72 11.19 -14.31 -18.24
CA ASP A 72 12.55 -14.14 -18.77
C ASP A 72 13.65 -14.67 -17.82
N GLY A 73 13.27 -15.31 -16.71
CA GLY A 73 14.18 -15.78 -15.67
C GLY A 73 14.56 -14.72 -14.63
N GLY A 74 14.07 -13.49 -14.77
CA GLY A 74 14.19 -12.43 -13.77
C GLY A 74 13.31 -12.65 -12.53
N ARG A 75 13.46 -11.77 -11.54
CA ARG A 75 12.65 -11.76 -10.31
C ARG A 75 12.16 -10.35 -9.99
N ASP A 76 10.90 -10.24 -9.59
CA ASP A 76 10.34 -9.05 -8.95
C ASP A 76 10.29 -9.28 -7.46
N ILE A 77 10.67 -8.27 -6.70
CA ILE A 77 10.52 -8.25 -5.24
C ILE A 77 9.43 -7.24 -4.92
N GLN A 78 8.34 -7.72 -4.31
CA GLN A 78 7.30 -6.87 -3.76
C GLN A 78 7.52 -6.71 -2.27
N TRP A 79 8.01 -5.54 -1.88
CA TRP A 79 8.15 -5.15 -0.49
C TRP A 79 6.78 -4.89 0.16
N PRO A 80 6.64 -5.13 1.47
CA PRO A 80 5.47 -4.67 2.20
C PRO A 80 5.39 -3.15 2.13
N ARG A 81 4.17 -2.62 2.04
CA ARG A 81 3.93 -1.21 1.71
C ARG A 81 2.63 -0.70 2.29
N SER A 82 2.60 0.58 2.60
CA SER A 82 1.40 1.35 2.95
C SER A 82 1.22 2.44 1.91
N GLU A 83 0.09 2.41 1.22
CA GLU A 83 -0.18 3.27 0.06
C GLU A 83 -1.54 3.98 0.21
N PHE A 84 -1.59 5.22 -0.26
CA PHE A 84 -2.79 6.04 -0.30
C PHE A 84 -3.26 6.16 -1.75
N PHE A 85 -4.57 6.11 -1.97
CA PHE A 85 -5.20 6.23 -3.29
C PHE A 85 -6.32 7.26 -3.25
N ALA A 86 -6.51 7.97 -4.36
CA ALA A 86 -7.60 8.93 -4.55
C ALA A 86 -8.25 8.71 -5.92
N TRP A 87 -9.56 8.94 -6.01
CA TRP A 87 -10.35 8.84 -7.24
C TRP A 87 -11.16 10.12 -7.45
#